data_AF-A0A960NUX9-F1
#
_entry.id   AF-A0A960NUX9-F1
#
_cell.length_a   1.000
_cell.length_b   1.000
_cell.length_c   1.000
_cell.angle_alpha   90.00
_cell.angle_beta   90.00
_cell.angle_gamma   90.00
#
_symmetry.space_group_name_H-M   'P 1'
#
loop_
_entity.id
_entity.type
_entity.pdbx_description
1 polymer ?
#
loop_
_entity_poly.entity_id
_entity_poly.type
_entity_poly.pdbx_seq_one_letter_code
_entity_poly.pdbx_strand_id
1 'polypeptide(L)'
;MNSEAVSALIAKNPTLKAAKAKLEAMTPGSYCVHRSWGFGQIKSYDEGAQRLIIDFKDKPGHPMDPAFCINTMEVLPANHLLVRKETEPEKIAELISDNPPQLLVEALESYPNNAATAIEIEIVLAQVVGEAKFKKWWSAARKAIAKDPRVAIPAKKTECYILRETPVSAEDEILEQFKGTRSARRRIGLAVELLDSLSEKDLKDDLSEILQGVVEAVRDSNQLDKAERLHGAAVRDDLAKMLGTEATEYEPSQASLISDVRDLPGIADTIPVHFQRRFLELINETHPIESRDIIFNLLKISQGKFTTECINFLVENDHADELAAALKRWQTEQNLRAPVLLWIVKNRHSKKFAKLLNDLITPRLLSAIFFAIDYEALQASTARRIPLADILSEDTELIGDLLSTADPETARDLANTLMLNQGFEELTKKSLLARFIKIFPSIQSLVAADAEGKDEQLLVSRASHARKREEYETIVSKKIPENSKAIATAREHGDLKENSEYKMAKQDQSVLMAQKSLLERDLGRARITDFTEATTEQVSVGTIVDVTSIGNGQTTRYTILGAWDGDPDNNIISYKTALGTALLGKKVNETVTVKSGTNEETYTIVSITRYVDTL
;
A
#
# COMPACT_ATOMS: atom_id res chain seq x y z
N MET A 1 2.61 -46.31 30.33
CA MET A 1 1.94 -47.52 30.79
C MET A 1 2.98 -48.33 31.57
N ASN A 2 2.60 -49.25 32.46
CA ASN A 2 3.61 -50.14 33.03
C ASN A 2 4.09 -51.16 31.96
N SER A 3 5.27 -51.76 32.17
CA SER A 3 5.85 -52.69 31.20
C SER A 3 5.00 -53.94 30.96
N GLU A 4 4.21 -54.35 31.95
CA GLU A 4 3.28 -55.48 31.85
C GLU A 4 2.13 -55.19 30.87
N ALA A 5 1.47 -54.04 31.00
CA ALA A 5 0.40 -53.61 30.09
C ALA A 5 0.91 -53.47 28.65
N VAL A 6 2.11 -52.91 28.46
CA VAL A 6 2.73 -52.82 27.13
C VAL A 6 3.00 -54.21 26.55
N SER A 7 3.53 -55.14 27.36
CA SER A 7 3.79 -56.51 26.92
C SER A 7 2.50 -57.26 26.56
N ALA A 8 1.43 -57.07 27.34
CA ALA A 8 0.11 -57.63 27.04
C ALA A 8 -0.49 -57.05 25.74
N LEU A 9 -0.33 -55.75 25.50
CA LEU A 9 -0.76 -55.09 24.27
C LEU A 9 -0.02 -55.64 23.04
N ILE A 10 1.31 -55.81 23.14
CA ILE A 10 2.14 -56.38 22.06
C ILE A 10 1.82 -57.86 21.83
N ALA A 11 1.54 -58.63 22.89
CA ALA A 11 1.13 -60.03 22.75
C ALA A 11 -0.19 -60.17 21.97
N LYS A 12 -1.14 -59.25 22.19
CA LYS A 12 -2.40 -59.19 21.43
C LYS A 12 -2.23 -58.64 20.01
N ASN A 13 -1.29 -57.72 19.80
CA ASN A 13 -0.99 -57.14 18.49
C ASN A 13 0.53 -57.07 18.24
N PRO A 14 1.13 -58.14 17.68
CA PRO A 14 2.58 -58.24 17.48
C PRO A 14 3.18 -57.15 16.59
N THR A 15 2.38 -56.48 15.75
CA THR A 15 2.84 -55.38 14.89
C THR A 15 3.35 -54.17 15.70
N LEU A 16 2.90 -54.04 16.96
CA LEU A 16 3.29 -52.95 17.86
C LEU A 16 4.69 -53.13 18.45
N LYS A 17 5.36 -54.27 18.22
CA LYS A 17 6.68 -54.58 18.81
C LYS A 17 7.73 -53.50 18.52
N ALA A 18 7.73 -52.92 17.32
CA ALA A 18 8.64 -51.84 16.95
C ALA A 18 8.38 -50.53 17.70
N ALA A 19 7.16 -50.33 18.22
CA ALA A 19 6.75 -49.13 18.95
C ALA A 19 6.82 -49.29 20.47
N LYS A 20 7.43 -50.38 20.98
CA LYS A 20 7.50 -50.68 22.41
C LYS A 20 7.99 -49.49 23.25
N ALA A 21 9.09 -48.87 22.85
CA ALA A 21 9.66 -47.72 23.57
C ALA A 21 8.68 -46.52 23.65
N LYS A 22 7.94 -46.24 22.57
CA LYS A 22 6.92 -45.18 22.56
C LYS A 22 5.78 -45.49 23.53
N LEU A 23 5.31 -46.74 23.56
CA LEU A 23 4.24 -47.17 24.48
C LEU A 23 4.70 -47.13 25.94
N GLU A 24 5.94 -47.51 26.21
CA GLU A 24 6.54 -47.42 27.54
C GLU A 24 6.65 -45.96 28.01
N ALA A 25 6.92 -45.01 27.11
CA ALA A 25 6.94 -43.58 27.44
C ALA A 25 5.57 -42.98 27.80
N MET A 26 4.45 -43.63 27.44
CA MET A 26 3.07 -43.16 27.70
C MET A 26 2.64 -43.36 29.16
N THR A 27 3.46 -42.96 30.13
CA THR A 27 3.19 -43.11 31.56
C THR A 27 2.30 -42.01 32.13
N PRO A 28 1.55 -42.31 33.21
CA PRO A 28 0.88 -41.27 34.00
C PRO A 28 1.85 -40.15 34.38
N GLY A 29 1.42 -38.90 34.24
CA GLY A 29 2.22 -37.70 34.47
C GLY A 29 2.96 -37.18 33.23
N SER A 30 3.18 -38.01 32.21
CA SER A 30 3.85 -37.60 30.97
C SER A 30 2.99 -36.62 30.18
N TYR A 31 3.64 -35.62 29.59
CA TYR A 31 3.01 -34.65 28.70
C TYR A 31 3.16 -35.08 27.25
N CYS A 32 2.21 -34.69 26.41
CA CYS A 32 2.18 -35.09 25.02
C CYS A 32 1.57 -34.02 24.11
N VAL A 33 1.80 -34.15 22.80
CA VAL A 33 1.12 -33.38 21.76
C VAL A 33 0.43 -34.35 20.81
N HIS A 34 -0.88 -34.21 20.66
CA HIS A 34 -1.69 -34.94 19.70
C HIS A 34 -1.96 -34.09 18.45
N ARG A 35 -1.86 -34.68 17.26
CA ARG A 35 -2.01 -33.99 15.97
C ARG A 35 -3.32 -33.19 15.83
N SER A 36 -4.41 -33.67 16.43
CA SER A 36 -5.73 -33.03 16.33
C SER A 36 -6.20 -32.33 17.60
N TRP A 37 -5.61 -32.65 18.75
CA TRP A 37 -6.09 -32.15 20.06
C TRP A 37 -5.05 -31.32 20.79
N GLY A 38 -3.86 -31.18 20.21
CA GLY A 38 -2.80 -30.34 20.75
C GLY A 38 -2.17 -30.93 22.00
N PHE A 39 -1.66 -30.03 22.84
CA PHE A 39 -0.95 -30.35 24.07
C PHE A 39 -1.89 -30.97 25.13
N GLY A 40 -1.41 -31.99 25.83
CA GLY A 40 -2.14 -32.65 26.90
C GLY A 40 -1.25 -33.39 27.89
N GLN A 41 -1.85 -33.95 28.93
CA GLN A 41 -1.16 -34.75 29.95
C GLN A 41 -1.84 -36.10 30.13
N ILE A 42 -1.06 -37.17 30.09
CA ILE A 42 -1.53 -38.53 30.37
C ILE A 42 -1.79 -38.63 31.88
N LYS A 43 -3.05 -38.79 32.28
CA LYS A 43 -3.43 -38.89 33.70
C LYS A 43 -3.34 -40.31 34.22
N SER A 44 -3.78 -41.28 33.44
CA SER A 44 -3.77 -42.69 33.85
C SER A 44 -3.86 -43.64 32.65
N TYR A 45 -3.71 -44.93 32.92
CA TYR A 45 -4.06 -46.00 32.00
C TYR A 45 -5.14 -46.86 32.66
N ASP A 46 -6.28 -47.00 32.00
CA ASP A 46 -7.37 -47.89 32.43
C ASP A 46 -7.09 -49.29 31.88
N GLU A 47 -6.68 -50.21 32.76
CA GLU A 47 -6.37 -51.59 32.39
C GLU A 47 -7.60 -52.39 31.95
N GLY A 48 -8.78 -52.08 32.51
CA GLY A 48 -10.03 -52.76 32.19
C GLY A 48 -10.55 -52.38 30.80
N ALA A 49 -10.51 -51.09 30.47
CA ALA A 49 -10.89 -50.57 29.16
C ALA A 49 -9.75 -50.64 28.11
N GLN A 50 -8.52 -50.90 28.57
CA GLN A 50 -7.29 -50.83 27.77
C GLN A 50 -7.07 -49.45 27.10
N ARG A 51 -7.41 -48.36 27.80
CA ARG A 51 -7.34 -46.98 27.28
C ARG A 51 -6.39 -46.09 28.07
N LEU A 52 -5.69 -45.19 27.38
CA LEU A 52 -5.02 -44.05 28.02
C LEU A 52 -6.05 -42.98 28.33
N ILE A 53 -6.01 -42.41 29.53
CA ILE A 53 -6.83 -41.26 29.91
C ILE A 53 -5.95 -40.02 29.85
N ILE A 54 -6.28 -39.10 28.94
CA ILE A 54 -5.47 -37.92 28.64
C ILE A 54 -6.30 -36.65 28.83
N ASP A 55 -5.75 -35.69 29.56
CA ASP A 55 -6.34 -34.37 29.69
C ASP A 55 -5.79 -33.46 28.59
N PHE A 56 -6.64 -33.11 27.62
CA PHE A 56 -6.40 -32.02 26.69
C PHE A 56 -7.14 -30.76 27.15
N LYS A 57 -6.70 -29.59 26.71
CA LYS A 57 -7.25 -28.28 27.11
C LYS A 57 -8.78 -28.20 27.10
N ASP A 58 -9.41 -28.71 26.02
CA ASP A 58 -10.87 -28.66 25.84
C ASP A 58 -11.54 -30.03 26.08
N LYS A 59 -10.77 -31.06 26.46
CA LYS A 59 -11.24 -32.44 26.63
C LYS A 59 -10.53 -33.13 27.80
N PRO A 60 -10.90 -32.82 29.05
CA PRO A 60 -10.37 -33.53 30.20
C PRO A 60 -10.86 -34.99 30.21
N GLY A 61 -10.01 -35.91 30.65
CA GLY A 61 -10.31 -37.33 30.82
C GLY A 61 -10.55 -38.10 29.51
N HIS A 62 -9.99 -37.64 28.39
CA HIS A 62 -10.28 -38.21 27.09
C HIS A 62 -9.67 -39.62 26.93
N PRO A 63 -10.47 -40.67 26.68
CA PRO A 63 -9.96 -42.03 26.52
C PRO A 63 -9.40 -42.26 25.10
N MET A 64 -8.17 -42.76 25.02
CA MET A 64 -7.47 -43.04 23.75
C MET A 64 -6.95 -44.48 23.66
N ASP A 65 -6.97 -45.03 22.44
CA ASP A 65 -6.29 -46.30 22.14
C ASP A 65 -4.76 -46.10 22.14
N PRO A 66 -3.98 -46.84 22.95
CA PRO A 66 -2.52 -46.77 22.90
C PRO A 66 -1.94 -47.04 21.50
N ALA A 67 -2.52 -47.96 20.72
CA ALA A 67 -2.06 -48.27 19.38
C ALA A 67 -2.32 -47.11 18.40
N PHE A 68 -3.43 -46.39 18.56
CA PHE A 68 -3.73 -45.19 17.79
C PHE A 68 -2.78 -44.04 18.14
N CYS A 69 -2.43 -43.89 19.42
CA CYS A 69 -1.52 -42.85 19.90
C CYS A 69 -0.13 -42.92 19.25
N ILE A 70 0.37 -44.11 18.89
CA ILE A 70 1.72 -44.30 18.31
C ILE A 70 2.00 -43.39 17.10
N ASN A 71 0.97 -43.16 16.27
CA ASN A 71 1.07 -42.40 15.03
C ASN A 71 0.46 -41.00 15.11
N THR A 72 -0.28 -40.70 16.16
CA THR A 72 -1.07 -39.46 16.28
C THR A 72 -0.62 -38.58 17.43
N MET A 73 0.23 -39.10 18.32
CA MET A 73 0.68 -38.44 19.52
C MET A 73 2.19 -38.61 19.69
N GLU A 74 2.82 -37.58 20.21
CA GLU A 74 4.21 -37.59 20.64
C GLU A 74 4.27 -37.29 22.14
N VAL A 75 5.01 -38.11 22.89
CA VAL A 75 5.28 -37.87 24.31
C VAL A 75 6.49 -36.94 24.39
N LEU A 76 6.34 -35.82 25.08
CA LEU A 76 7.37 -34.79 25.17
C LEU A 76 8.30 -35.05 26.37
N PRO A 77 9.61 -34.80 26.23
CA PRO A 77 10.55 -34.88 27.35
C PRO A 77 10.32 -33.73 28.34
N ALA A 78 10.75 -33.90 29.59
CA ALA A 78 10.52 -32.94 30.67
C ALA A 78 11.15 -31.55 30.41
N ASN A 79 12.23 -31.49 29.64
CA ASN A 79 12.92 -30.24 29.28
C ASN A 79 12.27 -29.51 28.08
N HIS A 80 11.30 -30.12 27.38
CA HIS A 80 10.63 -29.49 26.25
C HIS A 80 9.86 -28.24 26.70
N LEU A 81 9.95 -27.13 25.96
CA LEU A 81 9.38 -25.84 26.38
C LEU A 81 7.88 -25.87 26.67
N LEU A 82 7.09 -26.61 25.89
CA LEU A 82 5.66 -26.78 26.18
C LEU A 82 5.40 -27.47 27.53
N VAL A 83 6.26 -28.41 27.91
CA VAL A 83 6.16 -29.09 29.22
C VAL A 83 6.55 -28.13 30.33
N ARG A 84 7.68 -27.44 30.16
CA ARG A 84 8.18 -26.45 31.12
C ARG A 84 7.25 -25.26 31.30
N LYS A 85 6.47 -24.90 30.27
CA LYS A 85 5.42 -23.88 30.39
C LYS A 85 4.38 -24.24 31.45
N GLU A 86 4.03 -25.52 31.56
CA GLU A 86 3.08 -26.01 32.57
C GLU A 86 3.75 -26.29 33.92
N THR A 87 4.97 -26.83 33.93
CA THR A 87 5.65 -27.24 35.17
C THR A 87 6.46 -26.11 35.84
N GLU A 88 6.90 -25.12 35.07
CA GLU A 88 7.76 -24.01 35.50
C GLU A 88 7.30 -22.65 34.92
N PRO A 89 6.03 -22.24 35.10
CA PRO A 89 5.45 -21.09 34.41
C PRO A 89 6.18 -19.76 34.71
N GLU A 90 6.68 -19.58 35.93
CA GLU A 90 7.41 -18.38 36.35
C GLU A 90 8.76 -18.25 35.63
N LYS A 91 9.53 -19.35 35.54
CA LYS A 91 10.82 -19.36 34.83
C LYS A 91 10.64 -19.13 33.34
N ILE A 92 9.60 -19.71 32.73
CA ILE A 92 9.31 -19.47 31.31
C ILE A 92 8.90 -18.01 31.09
N ALA A 93 8.11 -17.41 31.98
CA ALA A 93 7.76 -16.00 31.90
C ALA A 93 9.02 -15.10 31.97
N GLU A 94 9.96 -15.41 32.87
CA GLU A 94 11.25 -14.72 32.99
C GLU A 94 12.10 -14.85 31.71
N LEU A 95 12.21 -16.06 31.15
CA LEU A 95 12.91 -16.27 29.87
C LEU A 95 12.28 -15.47 28.72
N ILE A 96 10.96 -15.38 28.67
CA ILE A 96 10.25 -14.61 27.65
C ILE A 96 10.55 -13.10 27.77
N SER A 97 10.59 -12.56 28.98
CA SER A 97 10.78 -11.12 29.19
C SER A 97 12.25 -10.71 29.16
N ASP A 98 13.11 -11.48 29.82
CA ASP A 98 14.45 -11.01 30.22
C ASP A 98 15.56 -11.68 29.41
N ASN A 99 15.34 -12.91 28.93
CA ASN A 99 16.34 -13.64 28.13
C ASN A 99 15.77 -14.43 26.94
N PRO A 100 15.21 -13.74 25.92
CA PRO A 100 14.71 -14.39 24.71
C PRO A 100 15.73 -15.29 23.97
N PRO A 101 17.04 -14.97 23.90
CA PRO A 101 18.02 -15.86 23.29
C PRO A 101 18.13 -17.21 24.01
N GLN A 102 18.13 -17.22 25.34
CA GLN A 102 18.15 -18.46 26.12
C GLN A 102 16.89 -19.30 25.88
N LEU A 103 15.73 -18.68 25.72
CA LEU A 103 14.50 -19.40 25.37
C LEU A 103 14.63 -20.11 24.00
N LEU A 104 15.30 -19.49 23.02
CA LEU A 104 15.56 -20.12 21.73
C LEU A 104 16.58 -21.27 21.84
N VAL A 105 17.65 -21.10 22.63
CA VAL A 105 18.64 -22.16 22.89
C VAL A 105 17.94 -23.40 23.42
N GLU A 106 17.09 -23.24 24.44
CA GLU A 106 16.32 -24.34 25.04
C GLU A 106 15.30 -24.94 24.07
N ALA A 107 14.78 -24.15 23.12
CA ALA A 107 13.97 -24.69 22.03
C ALA A 107 14.81 -25.58 21.11
N LEU A 108 15.98 -25.10 20.67
CA LEU A 108 16.86 -25.81 19.74
C LEU A 108 17.39 -27.13 20.32
N GLU A 109 17.71 -27.17 21.62
CA GLU A 109 18.13 -28.39 22.34
C GLU A 109 17.08 -29.53 22.27
N SER A 110 15.81 -29.20 21.99
CA SER A 110 14.75 -30.21 21.84
C SER A 110 14.69 -30.83 20.44
N TYR A 111 15.40 -30.27 19.46
CA TYR A 111 15.42 -30.75 18.07
C TYR A 111 16.65 -31.62 17.77
N PRO A 112 16.54 -32.59 16.83
CA PRO A 112 17.70 -33.34 16.37
C PRO A 112 18.81 -32.43 15.84
N ASN A 113 20.06 -32.73 16.19
CA ASN A 113 21.26 -31.95 15.83
C ASN A 113 21.24 -30.50 16.33
N ASN A 114 20.40 -30.19 17.33
CA ASN A 114 20.15 -28.85 17.85
C ASN A 114 19.84 -27.82 16.75
N ALA A 115 19.12 -28.26 15.71
CA ALA A 115 18.83 -27.46 14.53
C ALA A 115 17.36 -27.55 14.15
N ALA A 116 16.76 -26.41 13.84
CA ALA A 116 15.36 -26.33 13.41
C ALA A 116 15.13 -25.18 12.44
N THR A 117 14.17 -25.36 11.54
CA THR A 117 13.74 -24.30 10.63
C THR A 117 13.02 -23.20 11.40
N ALA A 118 12.96 -21.99 10.82
CA ALA A 118 12.21 -20.89 11.39
C ALA A 118 10.74 -21.28 11.68
N ILE A 119 10.11 -22.05 10.79
CA ILE A 119 8.70 -22.46 10.94
C ILE A 119 8.52 -23.37 12.17
N GLU A 120 9.39 -24.36 12.35
CA GLU A 120 9.32 -25.29 13.48
C GLU A 120 9.45 -24.55 14.82
N ILE A 121 10.43 -23.65 14.91
CA ILE A 121 10.68 -22.81 16.08
C ILE A 121 9.48 -21.90 16.37
N GLU A 122 8.97 -21.21 15.33
CA GLU A 122 7.86 -20.27 15.49
C GLU A 122 6.58 -20.98 15.98
N ILE A 123 6.32 -22.23 15.56
CA ILE A 123 5.17 -23.02 16.04
C ILE A 123 5.24 -23.28 17.55
N VAL A 124 6.42 -23.68 18.06
CA VAL A 124 6.61 -23.97 19.48
C VAL A 124 6.61 -22.67 20.29
N LEU A 125 7.38 -21.67 19.87
CA LEU A 125 7.49 -20.40 20.59
C LEU A 125 6.18 -19.61 20.59
N ALA A 126 5.37 -19.66 19.52
CA ALA A 126 4.06 -19.02 19.52
C ALA A 126 3.12 -19.62 20.57
N GLN A 127 3.18 -20.93 20.78
CA GLN A 127 2.41 -21.60 21.85
C GLN A 127 2.96 -21.25 23.23
N VAL A 128 4.27 -21.11 23.39
CA VAL A 128 4.91 -20.75 24.67
C VAL A 128 4.63 -19.29 25.06
N VAL A 129 4.89 -18.35 24.15
CA VAL A 129 4.73 -16.90 24.36
C VAL A 129 3.26 -16.45 24.29
N GLY A 130 2.44 -17.16 23.53
CA GLY A 130 1.05 -16.83 23.22
C GLY A 130 0.90 -16.13 21.87
N GLU A 131 0.01 -16.67 21.03
CA GLU A 131 -0.16 -16.28 19.63
C GLU A 131 -0.38 -14.77 19.42
N ALA A 132 -1.16 -14.13 20.30
CA ALA A 132 -1.46 -12.70 20.20
C ALA A 132 -0.22 -11.81 20.42
N LYS A 133 0.72 -12.24 21.27
CA LYS A 133 1.92 -11.48 21.62
C LYS A 133 3.12 -11.87 20.76
N PHE A 134 3.09 -13.06 20.17
CA PHE A 134 4.22 -13.68 19.49
C PHE A 134 4.86 -12.78 18.42
N LYS A 135 4.08 -12.23 17.48
CA LYS A 135 4.65 -11.41 16.39
C LYS A 135 5.47 -10.22 16.89
N LYS A 136 4.96 -9.51 17.90
CA LYS A 136 5.65 -8.36 18.51
C LYS A 136 6.90 -8.81 19.26
N TRP A 137 6.77 -9.87 20.06
CA TRP A 137 7.88 -10.45 20.82
C TRP A 137 9.00 -10.96 19.90
N TRP A 138 8.65 -11.75 18.87
CA TRP A 138 9.60 -12.35 17.94
C TRP A 138 10.42 -11.30 17.17
N SER A 139 9.80 -10.17 16.83
CA SER A 139 10.53 -9.06 16.21
C SER A 139 11.59 -8.44 17.13
N ALA A 140 11.38 -8.44 18.44
CA ALA A 140 12.36 -7.95 19.42
C ALA A 140 13.40 -9.04 19.74
N ALA A 141 12.93 -10.27 20.00
CA ALA A 141 13.76 -11.43 20.32
C ALA A 141 14.82 -11.68 19.24
N ARG A 142 14.47 -11.63 17.95
CA ARG A 142 15.42 -11.83 16.84
C ARG A 142 16.62 -10.89 16.89
N LYS A 143 16.46 -9.66 17.38
CA LYS A 143 17.57 -8.71 17.53
C LYS A 143 18.53 -9.12 18.64
N ALA A 144 18.02 -9.70 19.72
CA ALA A 144 18.83 -10.23 20.81
C ALA A 144 19.51 -11.55 20.40
N ILE A 145 18.78 -12.42 19.70
CA ILE A 145 19.29 -13.69 19.16
C ILE A 145 20.44 -13.45 18.18
N ALA A 146 20.33 -12.41 17.34
CA ALA A 146 21.41 -12.01 16.41
C ALA A 146 22.71 -11.58 17.07
N LYS A 147 22.72 -11.39 18.39
CA LYS A 147 23.92 -11.08 19.18
C LYS A 147 24.36 -12.24 20.07
N ASP A 148 23.63 -13.36 20.07
CA ASP A 148 23.98 -14.51 20.89
C ASP A 148 24.96 -15.41 20.14
N PRO A 149 26.22 -15.55 20.62
CA PRO A 149 27.26 -16.26 19.90
C PRO A 149 26.99 -17.77 19.77
N ARG A 150 26.06 -18.31 20.57
CA ARG A 150 25.69 -19.73 20.54
C ARG A 150 24.75 -20.07 19.39
N VAL A 151 24.08 -19.09 18.78
CA VAL A 151 23.03 -19.36 17.78
C VAL A 151 23.50 -18.91 16.41
N ALA A 152 23.61 -19.87 15.48
CA ALA A 152 23.77 -19.57 14.06
C ALA A 152 22.41 -19.21 13.45
N ILE A 153 22.35 -18.06 12.79
CA ILE A 153 21.14 -17.58 12.12
C ILE A 153 21.20 -17.93 10.64
N PRO A 154 20.16 -18.57 10.08
CA PRO A 154 20.16 -18.92 8.67
C PRO A 154 20.11 -17.68 7.77
N ALA A 155 20.90 -17.67 6.70
CA ALA A 155 20.89 -16.60 5.70
C ALA A 155 19.59 -16.62 4.87
N LYS A 156 18.97 -17.79 4.71
CA LYS A 156 17.67 -17.97 4.03
C LYS A 156 16.64 -18.58 4.95
N LYS A 157 15.37 -18.20 4.79
CA LYS A 157 14.25 -18.76 5.58
C LYS A 157 14.08 -20.29 5.45
N THR A 158 14.64 -20.90 4.41
CA THR A 158 14.61 -22.34 4.16
C THR A 158 15.69 -23.11 4.91
N GLU A 159 16.67 -22.41 5.50
CA GLU A 159 17.77 -23.00 6.27
C GLU A 159 17.44 -22.99 7.78
N CYS A 160 18.18 -23.75 8.57
CA CYS A 160 17.92 -23.93 10.00
C CYS A 160 18.68 -22.90 10.85
N TYR A 161 18.06 -22.51 11.97
CA TYR A 161 18.83 -22.04 13.13
C TYR A 161 19.56 -23.23 13.71
N ILE A 162 20.80 -23.02 14.15
CA ILE A 162 21.65 -24.08 14.69
C ILE A 162 22.24 -23.59 16.02
N LEU A 163 22.10 -24.39 17.07
CA LEU A 163 22.82 -24.19 18.32
C LEU A 163 24.26 -24.72 18.16
N ARG A 164 25.23 -23.83 18.28
CA ARG A 164 26.65 -24.15 18.18
C ARG A 164 27.16 -24.78 19.48
N GLU A 165 28.01 -25.79 19.34
CA GLU A 165 28.74 -26.37 20.49
C GLU A 165 29.76 -25.36 21.05
N THR A 166 30.45 -24.66 20.15
CA THR A 166 31.39 -23.58 20.49
C THR A 166 30.77 -22.25 20.10
N PRO A 167 30.60 -21.30 21.04
CA PRO A 167 30.12 -19.96 20.71
C PRO A 167 31.07 -19.29 19.70
N VAL A 168 30.49 -18.71 18.65
CA VAL A 168 31.22 -17.94 17.61
C VAL A 168 30.73 -16.51 17.70
N SER A 169 31.66 -15.55 17.75
CA SER A 169 31.28 -14.13 17.81
C SER A 169 30.56 -13.71 16.51
N ALA A 170 29.79 -12.63 16.57
CA ALA A 170 29.10 -12.14 15.36
C ALA A 170 30.13 -11.71 14.30
N GLU A 171 31.27 -11.17 14.75
CA GLU A 171 32.40 -10.75 13.94
C GLU A 171 33.06 -11.93 13.21
N ASP A 172 33.34 -13.03 13.92
CA ASP A 172 33.92 -14.25 13.34
C ASP A 172 32.98 -14.88 12.31
N GLU A 173 31.67 -14.87 12.59
CA GLU A 173 30.67 -15.37 11.65
C GLU A 173 30.62 -14.52 10.37
N ILE A 174 30.66 -13.20 10.50
CA ILE A 174 30.72 -12.28 9.35
C ILE A 174 32.00 -12.53 8.54
N LEU A 175 33.13 -12.74 9.20
CA LEU A 175 34.42 -13.05 8.58
C LEU A 175 34.37 -14.37 7.79
N GLU A 176 33.81 -15.43 8.36
CA GLU A 176 33.65 -16.72 7.67
C GLU A 176 32.74 -16.57 6.45
N GLN A 177 31.62 -15.85 6.58
CA GLN A 177 30.72 -15.57 5.46
C GLN A 177 31.39 -14.73 4.38
N PHE A 178 32.25 -13.77 4.75
CA PHE A 178 32.99 -12.92 3.82
C PHE A 178 33.99 -13.74 3.01
N LYS A 179 34.73 -14.65 3.68
CA LYS A 179 35.67 -15.59 3.06
C LYS A 179 34.96 -16.58 2.14
N GLY A 180 33.76 -17.03 2.53
CA GLY A 180 32.95 -17.98 1.75
C GLY A 180 32.25 -17.40 0.51
N THR A 181 32.12 -16.07 0.40
CA THR A 181 31.39 -15.45 -0.71
C THR A 181 32.28 -14.83 -1.79
N ARG A 182 31.88 -15.00 -3.05
CA ARG A 182 32.48 -14.33 -4.22
C ARG A 182 31.65 -13.18 -4.76
N SER A 183 30.48 -12.90 -4.17
CA SER A 183 29.63 -11.80 -4.62
C SER A 183 30.16 -10.48 -4.08
N ALA A 184 30.45 -9.53 -4.98
CA ALA A 184 30.91 -8.19 -4.61
C ALA A 184 29.87 -7.46 -3.74
N ARG A 185 28.59 -7.55 -4.13
CA ARG A 185 27.47 -6.98 -3.36
C ARG A 185 27.38 -7.57 -1.96
N ARG A 186 27.49 -8.90 -1.81
CA ARG A 186 27.46 -9.53 -0.48
C ARG A 186 28.68 -9.15 0.36
N ARG A 187 29.88 -9.05 -0.24
CA ARG A 187 31.08 -8.59 0.46
C ARG A 187 30.91 -7.18 1.03
N ILE A 188 30.40 -6.23 0.24
CA ILE A 188 30.11 -4.88 0.72
C ILE A 188 29.08 -4.92 1.85
N GLY A 189 28.00 -5.69 1.70
CA GLY A 189 26.99 -5.85 2.75
C GLY A 189 27.55 -6.40 4.07
N LEU A 190 28.39 -7.44 3.99
CA LEU A 190 29.06 -8.03 5.15
C LEU A 190 30.05 -7.05 5.81
N ALA A 191 30.77 -6.25 5.01
CA ALA A 191 31.64 -5.21 5.53
C ALA A 191 30.85 -4.13 6.30
N VAL A 192 29.65 -3.77 5.85
CA VAL A 192 28.74 -2.86 6.58
C VAL A 192 28.26 -3.50 7.87
N GLU A 193 27.81 -4.77 7.83
CA GLU A 193 27.40 -5.52 9.03
C GLU A 193 28.53 -5.60 10.05
N LEU A 194 29.79 -5.74 9.60
CA LEU A 194 30.95 -5.69 10.48
C LEU A 194 31.15 -4.31 11.09
N LEU A 195 31.16 -3.24 10.28
CA LEU A 195 31.32 -1.87 10.78
C LEU A 195 30.29 -1.50 11.86
N ASP A 196 29.05 -2.00 11.74
CA ASP A 196 27.99 -1.79 12.72
C ASP A 196 28.15 -2.62 14.02
N SER A 197 28.91 -3.72 13.98
CA SER A 197 29.10 -4.65 15.11
C SER A 197 30.39 -4.44 15.89
N LEU A 198 31.39 -3.76 15.32
CA LEU A 198 32.70 -3.56 15.96
C LEU A 198 32.59 -2.82 17.31
N SER A 199 33.04 -3.49 18.38
CA SER A 199 33.14 -2.95 19.74
C SER A 199 34.62 -2.85 20.19
N GLU A 200 35.32 -1.80 19.77
CA GLU A 200 36.66 -1.32 20.22
C GLU A 200 37.78 -2.35 20.58
N LYS A 201 37.71 -3.62 20.17
CA LYS A 201 38.78 -4.61 20.44
C LYS A 201 39.37 -5.25 19.18
N ASP A 202 40.70 -5.32 19.22
CA ASP A 202 41.69 -5.96 18.34
C ASP A 202 41.19 -6.86 17.20
N LEU A 203 40.94 -6.25 16.03
CA LEU A 203 40.65 -6.96 14.75
C LEU A 203 41.46 -6.40 13.56
N LYS A 204 42.63 -5.80 13.81
CA LYS A 204 43.41 -5.12 12.74
C LYS A 204 43.79 -6.05 11.57
N ASP A 205 44.12 -7.30 11.85
CA ASP A 205 44.57 -8.23 10.82
C ASP A 205 43.41 -8.71 9.93
N ASP A 206 42.26 -9.05 10.51
CA ASP A 206 41.07 -9.50 9.79
C ASP A 206 40.38 -8.37 8.99
N LEU A 207 40.43 -7.14 9.50
CA LEU A 207 39.93 -5.96 8.79
C LEU A 207 40.72 -5.67 7.51
N SER A 208 42.01 -6.00 7.48
CA SER A 208 42.86 -5.81 6.30
C SER A 208 42.43 -6.71 5.13
N GLU A 209 42.05 -7.95 5.42
CA GLU A 209 41.53 -8.89 4.41
C GLU A 209 40.18 -8.43 3.87
N ILE A 210 39.29 -7.94 4.75
CA ILE A 210 38.00 -7.38 4.34
C ILE A 210 38.19 -6.15 3.47
N LEU A 211 39.03 -5.21 3.90
CA LEU A 211 39.34 -4.00 3.14
C LEU A 211 39.79 -4.38 1.72
N GLN A 212 40.75 -5.29 1.59
CA GLN A 212 41.24 -5.74 0.29
C GLN A 212 40.12 -6.34 -0.58
N GLY A 213 39.25 -7.17 0.02
CA GLY A 213 38.10 -7.75 -0.67
C GLY A 213 37.08 -6.70 -1.14
N VAL A 214 36.90 -5.61 -0.39
CA VAL A 214 36.03 -4.47 -0.78
C VAL A 214 36.71 -3.60 -1.84
N VAL A 215 38.02 -3.34 -1.74
CA VAL A 215 38.82 -2.63 -2.75
C VAL A 215 38.66 -3.31 -4.12
N GLU A 216 38.85 -4.63 -4.18
CA GLU A 216 38.69 -5.41 -5.40
C GLU A 216 37.24 -5.39 -5.92
N ALA A 217 36.26 -5.48 -5.01
CA ALA A 217 34.85 -5.40 -5.38
C ALA A 217 34.49 -4.06 -6.04
N VAL A 218 34.94 -2.94 -5.45
CA VAL A 218 34.69 -1.58 -5.94
C VAL A 218 35.41 -1.31 -7.26
N ARG A 219 36.64 -1.82 -7.41
CA ARG A 219 37.45 -1.59 -8.62
C ARG A 219 37.00 -2.45 -9.79
N ASP A 220 36.90 -3.76 -9.60
CA ASP A 220 36.92 -4.73 -10.71
C ASP A 220 35.56 -5.38 -10.99
N SER A 221 34.59 -5.31 -10.06
CA SER A 221 33.34 -6.05 -10.21
C SER A 221 32.43 -5.45 -11.26
N ASN A 222 31.82 -6.28 -12.10
CA ASN A 222 30.70 -5.91 -12.98
C ASN A 222 29.33 -6.15 -12.34
N GLN A 223 29.28 -6.61 -11.09
CA GLN A 223 28.03 -6.93 -10.40
C GLN A 223 27.38 -5.71 -9.75
N LEU A 224 28.13 -4.63 -9.57
CA LEU A 224 27.71 -3.42 -8.85
C LEU A 224 27.18 -2.37 -9.81
N ASP A 225 26.01 -1.83 -9.51
CA ASP A 225 25.55 -0.60 -10.14
C ASP A 225 26.33 0.63 -9.63
N LYS A 226 25.99 1.84 -10.13
CA LYS A 226 26.70 3.07 -9.76
C LYS A 226 26.54 3.42 -8.28
N ALA A 227 25.35 3.23 -7.71
CA ALA A 227 25.08 3.55 -6.31
C ALA A 227 25.74 2.55 -5.37
N GLU A 228 25.67 1.25 -5.70
CA GLU A 228 26.32 0.18 -4.96
C GLU A 228 27.84 0.33 -4.97
N ARG A 229 28.42 0.73 -6.11
CA ARG A 229 29.86 1.00 -6.21
C ARG A 229 30.27 2.22 -5.39
N LEU A 230 29.49 3.30 -5.45
CA LEU A 230 29.74 4.51 -4.65
C LEU A 230 29.65 4.21 -3.15
N HIS A 231 28.62 3.48 -2.73
CA HIS A 231 28.47 3.06 -1.34
C HIS A 231 29.60 2.11 -0.91
N GLY A 232 29.99 1.17 -1.77
CA GLY A 232 31.15 0.31 -1.54
C GLY A 232 32.45 1.09 -1.37
N ALA A 233 32.67 2.14 -2.16
CA ALA A 233 33.84 3.02 -2.00
C ALA A 233 33.81 3.78 -0.67
N ALA A 234 32.63 4.19 -0.19
CA ALA A 234 32.48 4.79 1.13
C ALA A 234 32.83 3.81 2.25
N VAL A 235 32.32 2.58 2.18
CA VAL A 235 32.62 1.49 3.13
C VAL A 235 34.11 1.16 3.14
N ARG A 236 34.73 1.08 1.96
CA ARG A 236 36.18 0.91 1.81
C ARG A 236 36.95 2.00 2.54
N ASP A 237 36.58 3.25 2.33
CA ASP A 237 37.28 4.40 2.92
C ASP A 237 37.11 4.45 4.45
N ASP A 238 35.95 4.02 4.96
CA ASP A 238 35.70 3.90 6.40
C ASP A 238 36.56 2.78 7.02
N LEU A 239 36.67 1.63 6.35
CA LEU A 239 37.56 0.53 6.76
C LEU A 239 39.04 0.96 6.74
N ALA A 240 39.49 1.64 5.68
CA ALA A 240 40.84 2.18 5.57
C ALA A 240 41.17 3.12 6.72
N LYS A 241 40.25 4.05 7.04
CA LYS A 241 40.39 4.97 8.16
C LYS A 241 40.52 4.24 9.50
N MET A 242 39.77 3.15 9.72
CA MET A 242 39.89 2.34 10.94
C MET A 242 41.23 1.60 11.06
N LEU A 243 41.81 1.21 9.93
CA LEU A 243 43.14 0.60 9.86
C LEU A 243 44.29 1.63 9.93
N GLY A 244 43.98 2.93 9.87
CA GLY A 244 44.96 4.00 9.82
C GLY A 244 45.65 4.13 8.46
N THR A 245 45.02 3.64 7.38
CA THR A 245 45.45 3.86 6.00
C THR A 245 44.69 5.01 5.35
N GLU A 246 45.32 5.67 4.39
CA GLU A 246 44.72 6.82 3.69
C GLU A 246 43.80 6.35 2.56
N ALA A 247 42.57 6.88 2.52
CA ALA A 247 41.58 6.55 1.50
C ALA A 247 42.05 6.87 0.07
N THR A 248 42.98 7.82 -0.09
CA THR A 248 43.54 8.24 -1.38
C THR A 248 44.39 7.16 -2.06
N GLU A 249 44.76 6.09 -1.35
CA GLU A 249 45.50 4.97 -1.93
C GLU A 249 44.64 4.05 -2.81
N TYR A 250 43.31 4.22 -2.78
CA TYR A 250 42.38 3.30 -3.42
C TYR A 250 41.56 3.95 -4.53
N GLU A 251 41.63 3.37 -5.73
CA GLU A 251 40.84 3.77 -6.90
C GLU A 251 39.76 2.73 -7.26
N PRO A 252 38.60 3.16 -7.78
CA PRO A 252 38.19 4.56 -7.98
C PRO A 252 37.84 5.27 -6.67
N SER A 253 38.21 6.55 -6.52
CA SER A 253 37.77 7.38 -5.39
C SER A 253 36.25 7.67 -5.41
N GLN A 254 35.66 8.01 -4.26
CA GLN A 254 34.26 8.43 -4.20
C GLN A 254 33.98 9.64 -5.11
N ALA A 255 34.90 10.60 -5.15
CA ALA A 255 34.80 11.79 -5.99
C ALA A 255 34.79 11.45 -7.48
N SER A 256 35.70 10.58 -7.94
CA SER A 256 35.78 10.19 -9.36
C SER A 256 34.58 9.35 -9.81
N LEU A 257 33.90 8.66 -8.87
CA LEU A 257 32.68 7.91 -9.16
C LEU A 257 31.46 8.80 -9.42
N ILE A 258 31.48 10.09 -9.06
CA ILE A 258 30.34 10.99 -9.26
C ILE A 258 30.65 12.23 -10.09
N SER A 259 31.92 12.65 -10.22
CA SER A 259 32.32 13.90 -10.89
C SER A 259 31.79 14.06 -12.32
N ASP A 260 31.72 12.96 -13.08
CA ASP A 260 31.27 12.98 -14.48
C ASP A 260 29.93 12.27 -14.69
N VAL A 261 29.21 11.96 -13.60
CA VAL A 261 27.96 11.20 -13.67
C VAL A 261 26.79 12.11 -13.98
N ARG A 262 26.23 11.93 -15.19
CA ARG A 262 25.01 12.64 -15.61
C ARG A 262 23.75 12.25 -14.83
N ASP A 263 23.72 11.03 -14.28
CA ASP A 263 22.54 10.45 -13.62
C ASP A 263 22.71 10.38 -12.09
N LEU A 264 22.94 11.52 -11.46
CA LEU A 264 22.87 11.66 -10.00
C LEU A 264 21.48 11.30 -9.43
N PRO A 265 20.36 11.64 -10.11
CA PRO A 265 19.03 11.14 -9.76
C PRO A 265 18.94 9.63 -9.53
N GLY A 266 19.43 8.82 -10.47
CA GLY A 266 19.39 7.36 -10.37
C GLY A 266 20.24 6.82 -9.22
N ILE A 267 21.35 7.48 -8.90
CA ILE A 267 22.15 7.13 -7.71
C ILE A 267 21.38 7.44 -6.43
N ALA A 268 20.80 8.64 -6.34
CA ALA A 268 20.10 9.10 -5.15
C ALA A 268 18.90 8.21 -4.76
N ASP A 269 18.26 7.57 -5.74
CA ASP A 269 17.09 6.71 -5.53
C ASP A 269 17.44 5.37 -4.86
N THR A 270 18.67 4.87 -5.06
CA THR A 270 19.07 3.51 -4.65
C THR A 270 20.09 3.48 -3.52
N ILE A 271 20.73 4.61 -3.20
CA ILE A 271 21.69 4.66 -2.08
C ILE A 271 21.02 4.40 -0.71
N PRO A 272 21.75 3.79 0.24
CA PRO A 272 21.26 3.59 1.60
C PRO A 272 20.98 4.89 2.34
N VAL A 273 19.97 4.87 3.22
CA VAL A 273 19.50 6.05 3.98
C VAL A 273 20.61 6.72 4.78
N HIS A 274 21.46 5.94 5.47
CA HIS A 274 22.57 6.48 6.27
C HIS A 274 23.67 7.12 5.43
N PHE A 275 23.74 6.80 4.14
CA PHE A 275 24.71 7.36 3.20
C PHE A 275 24.22 8.63 2.50
N GLN A 276 22.92 8.96 2.59
CA GLN A 276 22.33 10.11 1.90
C GLN A 276 23.00 11.45 2.24
N ARG A 277 23.37 11.66 3.51
CA ARG A 277 24.09 12.89 3.91
C ARG A 277 25.45 13.00 3.23
N ARG A 278 26.26 11.95 3.33
CA ARG A 278 27.59 11.88 2.70
C ARG A 278 27.51 12.03 1.19
N PHE A 279 26.47 11.51 0.55
CA PHE A 279 26.24 11.73 -0.88
C PHE A 279 26.03 13.21 -1.24
N LEU A 280 25.27 13.96 -0.46
CA LEU A 280 25.09 15.40 -0.67
C LEU A 280 26.38 16.19 -0.40
N GLU A 281 27.16 15.78 0.60
CA GLU A 281 28.48 16.35 0.88
C GLU A 281 29.44 16.12 -0.29
N LEU A 282 29.47 14.90 -0.83
CA LEU A 282 30.27 14.57 -2.01
C LEU A 282 29.86 15.39 -3.24
N ILE A 283 28.56 15.63 -3.46
CA ILE A 283 28.10 16.54 -4.53
C ILE A 283 28.64 17.95 -4.31
N ASN A 284 28.64 18.44 -3.08
CA ASN A 284 29.16 19.76 -2.75
C ASN A 284 30.66 19.87 -2.98
N GLU A 285 31.41 18.81 -2.68
CA GLU A 285 32.86 18.73 -2.91
C GLU A 285 33.23 18.63 -4.39
N THR A 286 32.47 17.82 -5.16
CA THR A 286 32.79 17.52 -6.57
C THR A 286 32.23 18.53 -7.56
N HIS A 287 31.10 19.18 -7.23
CA HIS A 287 30.42 20.13 -8.09
C HIS A 287 30.19 21.48 -7.37
N PRO A 288 31.21 22.13 -6.80
CA PRO A 288 31.03 23.24 -5.85
C PRO A 288 30.31 24.47 -6.43
N ILE A 289 30.34 24.64 -7.76
CA ILE A 289 29.69 25.78 -8.44
C ILE A 289 28.19 25.55 -8.62
N GLU A 290 27.79 24.31 -8.92
CA GLU A 290 26.42 23.94 -9.29
C GLU A 290 25.74 23.03 -8.26
N SER A 291 26.42 22.70 -7.16
CA SER A 291 25.95 21.80 -6.10
C SER A 291 24.58 22.18 -5.59
N ARG A 292 24.34 23.47 -5.34
CA ARG A 292 23.04 24.00 -4.96
C ARG A 292 21.97 23.58 -5.97
N ASP A 293 22.16 23.90 -7.25
CA ASP A 293 21.15 23.66 -8.27
C ASP A 293 20.92 22.15 -8.50
N ILE A 294 21.98 21.34 -8.40
CA ILE A 294 21.88 19.87 -8.38
C ILE A 294 21.00 19.41 -7.22
N ILE A 295 21.24 19.87 -6.00
CA ILE A 295 20.50 19.44 -4.80
C ILE A 295 19.04 19.90 -4.86
N PHE A 296 18.76 21.09 -5.40
CA PHE A 296 17.37 21.52 -5.65
C PHE A 296 16.66 20.61 -6.67
N ASN A 297 17.37 20.16 -7.71
CA ASN A 297 16.82 19.21 -8.68
C ASN A 297 16.59 17.82 -8.06
N LEU A 298 17.53 17.35 -7.23
CA LEU A 298 17.37 16.11 -6.46
C LEU A 298 16.17 16.21 -5.51
N LEU A 299 16.00 17.33 -4.81
CA LEU A 299 14.85 17.57 -3.94
C LEU A 299 13.52 17.44 -4.70
N LYS A 300 13.42 18.00 -5.91
CA LYS A 300 12.18 17.91 -6.72
C LYS A 300 11.75 16.48 -7.02
N ILE A 301 12.71 15.57 -7.17
CA ILE A 301 12.46 14.17 -7.54
C ILE A 301 12.60 13.20 -6.36
N SER A 302 13.06 13.71 -5.21
CA SER A 302 13.35 12.93 -4.01
C SER A 302 12.12 12.19 -3.46
N GLN A 303 12.38 11.17 -2.65
CA GLN A 303 11.34 10.42 -1.95
C GLN A 303 11.72 10.18 -0.48
N GLY A 304 10.69 9.98 0.35
CA GLY A 304 10.84 9.51 1.73
C GLY A 304 11.83 10.33 2.58
N LYS A 305 12.81 9.63 3.18
CA LYS A 305 13.81 10.25 4.04
C LYS A 305 14.76 11.18 3.28
N PHE A 306 15.02 10.90 2.00
CA PHE A 306 15.93 11.71 1.20
C PHE A 306 15.40 13.12 0.98
N THR A 307 14.08 13.29 0.82
CA THR A 307 13.43 14.62 0.77
C THR A 307 13.76 15.45 2.02
N THR A 308 13.72 14.82 3.19
CA THR A 308 14.05 15.49 4.46
C THR A 308 15.54 15.85 4.51
N GLU A 309 16.40 14.94 4.06
CA GLU A 309 17.84 15.14 4.08
C GLU A 309 18.28 16.26 3.13
N CYS A 310 17.76 16.33 1.91
CA CYS A 310 18.02 17.44 0.99
C CYS A 310 17.64 18.80 1.61
N ILE A 311 16.48 18.88 2.28
CA ILE A 311 16.02 20.12 2.91
C ILE A 311 16.90 20.50 4.10
N ASN A 312 17.24 19.54 4.98
CA ASN A 312 18.16 19.78 6.08
C ASN A 312 19.51 20.27 5.58
N PHE A 313 20.07 19.58 4.57
CA PHE A 313 21.35 19.93 3.98
C PHE A 313 21.35 21.36 3.41
N LEU A 314 20.33 21.72 2.63
CA LEU A 314 20.21 23.09 2.10
C LEU A 314 20.10 24.14 3.20
N VAL A 315 19.33 23.86 4.25
CA VAL A 315 19.18 24.79 5.39
C VAL A 315 20.49 24.94 6.18
N GLU A 316 21.23 23.85 6.36
CA GLU A 316 22.51 23.84 7.10
C GLU A 316 23.66 24.48 6.31
N ASN A 317 23.53 24.58 4.98
CA ASN A 317 24.48 25.23 4.09
C ASN A 317 23.96 26.61 3.62
N ASP A 318 23.23 27.33 4.47
CA ASP A 318 22.79 28.72 4.27
C ASP A 318 21.92 28.99 3.03
N HIS A 319 21.22 27.97 2.49
CA HIS A 319 20.31 28.11 1.34
C HIS A 319 18.82 28.15 1.72
N ALA A 320 18.50 28.53 2.97
CA ALA A 320 17.13 28.52 3.47
C ALA A 320 16.23 29.52 2.75
N ASP A 321 16.72 30.72 2.44
CA ASP A 321 15.93 31.78 1.80
C ASP A 321 15.64 31.44 0.34
N GLU A 322 16.63 30.91 -0.40
CA GLU A 322 16.42 30.40 -1.76
C GLU A 322 15.48 29.20 -1.79
N LEU A 323 15.57 28.31 -0.79
CA LEU A 323 14.67 27.18 -0.66
C LEU A 323 13.22 27.64 -0.44
N ALA A 324 12.99 28.59 0.46
CA ALA A 324 11.66 29.18 0.66
C ALA A 324 11.10 29.77 -0.63
N ALA A 325 11.90 30.57 -1.33
CA ALA A 325 11.52 31.17 -2.61
C ALA A 325 11.20 30.11 -3.67
N ALA A 326 12.00 29.05 -3.76
CA ALA A 326 11.78 27.95 -4.70
C ALA A 326 10.51 27.16 -4.39
N LEU A 327 10.24 26.82 -3.13
CA LEU A 327 9.02 26.11 -2.74
C LEU A 327 7.77 26.94 -3.07
N LYS A 328 7.81 28.25 -2.80
CA LYS A 328 6.72 29.19 -3.14
C LYS A 328 6.50 29.29 -4.65
N ARG A 329 7.59 29.36 -5.41
CA ARG A 329 7.54 29.31 -6.88
C ARG A 329 6.96 27.98 -7.37
N TRP A 330 7.41 26.84 -6.84
CA TRP A 330 6.90 25.53 -7.22
C TRP A 330 5.43 25.35 -6.87
N GLN A 331 4.95 25.88 -5.75
CA GLN A 331 3.53 25.89 -5.44
C GLN A 331 2.75 26.74 -6.45
N THR A 332 3.31 27.89 -6.82
CA THR A 332 2.69 28.81 -7.78
C THR A 332 2.58 28.16 -9.16
N GLU A 333 3.66 27.54 -9.61
CA GLU A 333 3.75 26.88 -10.91
C GLU A 333 3.09 25.49 -10.93
N GLN A 334 2.56 24.98 -9.82
CA GLN A 334 2.05 23.59 -9.68
C GLN A 334 3.12 22.53 -9.98
N ASN A 335 4.34 22.76 -9.51
CA ASN A 335 5.55 21.94 -9.69
C ASN A 335 5.96 21.15 -8.42
N LEU A 336 5.21 21.28 -7.32
CA LEU A 336 5.46 20.49 -6.11
C LEU A 336 5.03 19.04 -6.32
N ARG A 337 5.96 18.09 -6.14
CA ARG A 337 5.67 16.65 -6.21
C ARG A 337 5.20 16.10 -4.87
N ALA A 338 4.53 14.95 -4.91
CA ALA A 338 3.90 14.32 -3.75
C ALA A 338 4.83 14.16 -2.52
N PRO A 339 6.11 13.74 -2.65
CA PRO A 339 7.00 13.62 -1.49
C PRO A 339 7.29 14.95 -0.80
N VAL A 340 7.47 16.03 -1.57
CA VAL A 340 7.70 17.38 -1.03
C VAL A 340 6.43 17.93 -0.39
N LEU A 341 5.27 17.73 -1.01
CA LEU A 341 3.96 18.09 -0.43
C LEU A 341 3.74 17.38 0.91
N LEU A 342 4.02 16.08 0.97
CA LEU A 342 3.90 15.28 2.19
C LEU A 342 4.85 15.80 3.28
N TRP A 343 6.08 16.15 2.91
CA TRP A 343 7.04 16.73 3.84
C TRP A 343 6.57 18.08 4.39
N ILE A 344 6.08 18.99 3.55
CA ILE A 344 5.53 20.29 3.95
C ILE A 344 4.42 20.11 4.98
N VAL A 345 3.45 19.25 4.68
CA VAL A 345 2.29 19.01 5.54
C VAL A 345 2.69 18.39 6.89
N LYS A 346 3.62 17.43 6.89
CA LYS A 346 4.11 16.79 8.12
C LYS A 346 4.89 17.74 9.02
N ASN A 347 5.55 18.74 8.43
CA ASN A 347 6.43 19.66 9.16
C ASN A 347 5.79 21.05 9.38
N ARG A 348 4.52 21.26 9.02
CA ARG A 348 3.87 22.58 9.03
C ARG A 348 3.90 23.32 10.38
N HIS A 349 3.99 22.60 11.50
CA HIS A 349 4.11 23.18 12.84
C HIS A 349 5.54 23.20 13.38
N SER A 350 6.53 22.84 12.56
CA SER A 350 7.94 22.81 12.96
C SER A 350 8.49 24.23 13.11
N LYS A 351 8.96 24.56 14.33
CA LYS A 351 9.66 25.83 14.58
C LYS A 351 10.94 25.96 13.75
N LYS A 352 11.64 24.84 13.49
CA LYS A 352 12.87 24.82 12.66
C LYS A 352 12.58 25.31 11.23
N PHE A 353 11.44 24.92 10.67
CA PHE A 353 11.09 25.17 9.27
C PHE A 353 10.04 26.26 9.08
N ALA A 354 9.66 27.00 10.13
CA ALA A 354 8.59 28.00 10.07
C ALA A 354 8.81 29.04 8.96
N LYS A 355 10.05 29.50 8.76
CA LYS A 355 10.41 30.43 7.67
C LYS A 355 10.16 29.87 6.26
N LEU A 356 10.31 28.55 6.08
CA LEU A 356 10.07 27.89 4.80
C LEU A 356 8.58 27.65 4.56
N LEU A 357 7.82 27.35 5.63
CA LEU A 357 6.52 26.69 5.53
C LEU A 357 5.32 27.60 5.75
N ASN A 358 5.41 28.62 6.61
CA ASN A 358 4.25 29.41 7.03
C ASN A 358 3.47 30.01 5.84
N ASP A 359 4.20 30.51 4.84
CA ASP A 359 3.63 31.10 3.62
C ASP A 359 3.04 30.06 2.65
N LEU A 360 3.36 28.78 2.82
CA LEU A 360 2.93 27.70 1.92
C LEU A 360 1.61 27.09 2.37
N ILE A 361 1.24 27.17 3.65
CA ILE A 361 0.02 26.55 4.19
C ILE A 361 -1.19 27.40 3.81
N THR A 362 -1.68 27.19 2.59
CA THR A 362 -2.76 27.98 1.97
C THR A 362 -3.70 27.07 1.18
N PRO A 363 -4.87 27.57 0.74
CA PRO A 363 -5.81 26.80 -0.06
C PRO A 363 -5.19 26.28 -1.37
N ARG A 364 -4.17 26.99 -1.88
CA ARG A 364 -3.40 26.57 -3.06
C ARG A 364 -2.59 25.30 -2.80
N LEU A 365 -2.09 25.10 -1.59
CA LEU A 365 -1.43 23.85 -1.21
C LEU A 365 -2.41 22.69 -1.22
N LEU A 366 -3.64 22.90 -0.71
CA LEU A 366 -4.68 21.88 -0.75
C LEU A 366 -5.04 21.47 -2.18
N SER A 367 -5.16 22.45 -3.10
CA SER A 367 -5.33 22.18 -4.53
C SER A 367 -4.19 21.33 -5.11
N ALA A 368 -2.93 21.66 -4.77
CA ALA A 368 -1.77 20.89 -5.21
C ALA A 368 -1.76 19.47 -4.64
N ILE A 369 -2.20 19.28 -3.38
CA ILE A 369 -2.35 17.98 -2.75
C ILE A 369 -3.42 17.14 -3.47
N PHE A 370 -4.60 17.69 -3.74
CA PHE A 370 -5.65 16.98 -4.48
C PHE A 370 -5.18 16.55 -5.87
N PHE A 371 -4.51 17.44 -6.60
CA PHE A 371 -3.95 17.11 -7.90
C PHE A 371 -2.92 15.96 -7.81
N ALA A 372 -2.03 15.98 -6.81
CA ALA A 372 -1.04 14.94 -6.62
C ALA A 372 -1.69 13.58 -6.28
N ILE A 373 -2.74 13.59 -5.46
CA ILE A 373 -3.52 12.40 -5.11
C ILE A 373 -4.22 11.83 -6.35
N ASP A 374 -4.88 12.67 -7.15
CA ASP A 374 -5.53 12.23 -8.40
C ASP A 374 -4.52 11.64 -9.38
N TYR A 375 -3.37 12.29 -9.55
CA TYR A 375 -2.31 11.81 -10.43
C TYR A 375 -1.79 10.44 -10.00
N GLU A 376 -1.56 10.23 -8.70
CA GLU A 376 -1.11 8.94 -8.16
C GLU A 376 -2.19 7.85 -8.29
N ALA A 377 -3.45 8.20 -8.03
CA ALA A 377 -4.59 7.30 -8.20
C ALA A 377 -4.73 6.81 -9.65
N LEU A 378 -4.51 7.68 -10.64
CA LEU A 378 -4.56 7.32 -12.06
C LEU A 378 -3.42 6.40 -12.51
N GLN A 379 -2.26 6.46 -11.85
CA GLN A 379 -1.13 5.59 -12.16
C GLN A 379 -1.19 4.24 -11.45
N ALA A 380 -1.91 4.18 -10.32
CA ALA A 380 -2.05 2.96 -9.55
C ALA A 380 -3.03 1.99 -10.25
N SER A 381 -2.51 0.91 -10.83
CA SER A 381 -3.32 -0.19 -11.40
C SER A 381 -4.00 -1.08 -10.35
N THR A 382 -3.69 -0.87 -9.06
CA THR A 382 -4.21 -1.60 -7.90
C THR A 382 -4.34 -0.65 -6.71
N ALA A 383 -5.18 -1.02 -5.72
CA ALA A 383 -5.44 -0.26 -4.48
C ALA A 383 -4.19 -0.09 -3.59
N ARG A 384 -3.21 0.71 -4.04
CA ARG A 384 -2.12 1.19 -3.18
C ARG A 384 -2.62 2.37 -2.36
N ARG A 385 -2.23 2.39 -1.09
CA ARG A 385 -2.42 3.55 -0.22
C ARG A 385 -1.67 4.74 -0.79
N ILE A 386 -2.31 5.90 -0.80
CA ILE A 386 -1.74 7.17 -1.26
C ILE A 386 -1.37 7.97 0.00
N PRO A 387 -0.08 8.16 0.33
CA PRO A 387 0.33 8.77 1.60
C PRO A 387 -0.24 10.18 1.85
N LEU A 388 -0.46 10.95 0.79
CA LEU A 388 -1.11 12.27 0.86
C LEU A 388 -2.61 12.18 1.19
N ALA A 389 -3.30 11.15 0.69
CA ALA A 389 -4.71 10.90 1.04
C ALA A 389 -4.83 10.40 2.49
N ASP A 390 -3.90 9.53 2.91
CA ASP A 390 -3.83 9.03 4.29
C ASP A 390 -3.66 10.18 5.28
N ILE A 391 -2.68 11.07 5.08
CA ILE A 391 -2.45 12.19 6.02
C ILE A 391 -3.61 13.19 6.05
N LEU A 392 -4.26 13.47 4.91
CA LEU A 392 -5.47 14.30 4.90
C LEU A 392 -6.60 13.67 5.70
N SER A 393 -6.73 12.35 5.63
CA SER A 393 -7.79 11.60 6.32
C SER A 393 -7.53 11.48 7.82
N GLU A 394 -6.28 11.21 8.21
CA GLU A 394 -5.88 10.98 9.60
C GLU A 394 -5.73 12.29 10.39
N ASP A 395 -5.20 13.35 9.78
CA ASP A 395 -4.95 14.63 10.43
C ASP A 395 -6.21 15.51 10.42
N THR A 396 -6.86 15.64 11.58
CA THR A 396 -8.13 16.38 11.71
C THR A 396 -7.97 17.90 11.64
N GLU A 397 -6.77 18.42 11.87
CA GLU A 397 -6.51 19.87 11.90
C GLU A 397 -6.07 20.39 10.52
N LEU A 398 -5.48 19.52 9.70
CA LEU A 398 -4.88 19.88 8.42
C LEU A 398 -5.81 20.65 7.46
N ILE A 399 -7.07 20.23 7.30
CA ILE A 399 -8.03 20.95 6.45
C ILE A 399 -8.28 22.37 6.99
N GLY A 400 -8.35 22.51 8.32
CA GLY A 400 -8.49 23.82 8.98
C GLY A 400 -7.30 24.73 8.72
N ASP A 401 -6.09 24.21 8.87
CA ASP A 401 -4.86 24.96 8.62
C ASP A 401 -4.78 25.44 7.17
N LEU A 402 -5.04 24.53 6.22
CA LEU A 402 -4.97 24.81 4.77
C LEU A 402 -6.03 25.80 4.31
N LEU A 403 -7.22 25.83 4.94
CA LEU A 403 -8.32 26.72 4.58
C LEU A 403 -8.36 28.01 5.42
N SER A 404 -7.40 28.23 6.33
CA SER A 404 -7.37 29.39 7.23
C SER A 404 -7.44 30.75 6.53
N THR A 405 -7.03 30.82 5.27
CA THR A 405 -7.03 32.03 4.42
C THR A 405 -8.01 31.94 3.24
N ALA A 406 -8.86 30.91 3.18
CA ALA A 406 -9.84 30.74 2.11
C ALA A 406 -11.06 31.65 2.29
N ASP A 407 -11.57 32.16 1.17
CA ASP A 407 -12.95 32.67 1.10
C ASP A 407 -13.95 31.52 0.87
N PRO A 408 -15.26 31.75 1.10
CA PRO A 408 -16.29 30.71 0.94
C PRO A 408 -16.40 30.13 -0.48
N GLU A 409 -16.05 30.89 -1.51
CA GLU A 409 -16.12 30.44 -2.91
C GLU A 409 -14.99 29.46 -3.21
N THR A 410 -13.75 29.84 -2.87
CA THR A 410 -12.56 29.00 -2.93
C THR A 410 -12.74 27.70 -2.14
N ALA A 411 -13.30 27.79 -0.93
CA ALA A 411 -13.59 26.61 -0.11
C ALA A 411 -14.64 25.70 -0.77
N ARG A 412 -15.66 26.26 -1.42
CA ARG A 412 -16.67 25.51 -2.17
C ARG A 412 -16.05 24.79 -3.38
N ASP A 413 -15.18 25.45 -4.13
CA ASP A 413 -14.49 24.86 -5.28
C ASP A 413 -13.55 23.72 -4.88
N LEU A 414 -12.81 23.88 -3.79
CA LEU A 414 -11.98 22.82 -3.22
C LEU A 414 -12.83 21.65 -2.69
N ALA A 415 -14.00 21.91 -2.10
CA ALA A 415 -14.93 20.87 -1.69
C ALA A 415 -15.47 20.09 -2.90
N ASN A 416 -15.81 20.77 -4.00
CA ASN A 416 -16.19 20.10 -5.26
C ASN A 416 -15.03 19.26 -5.82
N THR A 417 -13.81 19.79 -5.79
CA THR A 417 -12.60 19.07 -6.23
C THR A 417 -12.40 17.79 -5.42
N LEU A 418 -12.56 17.84 -4.09
CA LEU A 418 -12.51 16.69 -3.20
C LEU A 418 -13.53 15.60 -3.61
N MET A 419 -14.77 16.00 -3.92
CA MET A 419 -15.82 15.05 -4.28
C MET A 419 -15.52 14.30 -5.58
N LEU A 420 -14.85 14.97 -6.52
CA LEU A 420 -14.47 14.41 -7.82
C LEU A 420 -13.15 13.61 -7.79
N ASN A 421 -12.37 13.77 -6.72
CA ASN A 421 -11.06 13.16 -6.58
C ASN A 421 -11.15 11.62 -6.52
N GLN A 422 -10.29 10.95 -7.28
CA GLN A 422 -10.30 9.51 -7.48
C GLN A 422 -9.44 8.76 -6.44
N GLY A 423 -8.59 9.48 -5.70
CA GLY A 423 -7.74 8.88 -4.68
C GLY A 423 -8.40 8.71 -3.32
N PHE A 424 -9.67 9.07 -3.17
CA PHE A 424 -10.44 8.89 -1.94
C PHE A 424 -11.62 7.95 -2.13
N GLU A 425 -11.85 7.08 -1.14
CA GLU A 425 -13.10 6.33 -1.01
C GLU A 425 -14.26 7.23 -0.59
N GLU A 426 -15.49 6.84 -0.92
CA GLU A 426 -16.71 7.63 -0.66
C GLU A 426 -16.92 8.00 0.82
N LEU A 427 -16.63 7.08 1.74
CA LEU A 427 -16.75 7.36 3.17
C LEU A 427 -15.73 8.42 3.61
N THR A 428 -14.51 8.35 3.08
CA THR A 428 -13.43 9.30 3.35
C THR A 428 -13.76 10.68 2.79
N LYS A 429 -14.30 10.77 1.57
CA LYS A 429 -14.79 12.04 0.99
C LYS A 429 -15.84 12.69 1.89
N LYS A 430 -16.82 11.93 2.38
CA LYS A 430 -17.85 12.43 3.31
C LYS A 430 -17.25 12.93 4.62
N SER A 431 -16.29 12.21 5.18
CA SER A 431 -15.59 12.60 6.41
C SER A 431 -14.80 13.91 6.22
N LEU A 432 -14.08 14.04 5.11
CA LEU A 432 -13.33 15.25 4.77
C LEU A 432 -14.28 16.43 4.48
N LEU A 433 -15.37 16.21 3.75
CA LEU A 433 -16.38 17.23 3.46
C LEU A 433 -17.05 17.76 4.75
N ALA A 434 -17.27 16.89 5.75
CA ALA A 434 -17.76 17.34 7.05
C ALA A 434 -16.81 18.34 7.73
N ARG A 435 -15.49 18.22 7.51
CA ARG A 435 -14.49 19.19 8.01
C ARG A 435 -14.58 20.53 7.27
N PHE A 436 -14.83 20.51 5.95
CA PHE A 436 -15.12 21.73 5.18
C PHE A 436 -16.38 22.43 5.71
N ILE A 437 -17.48 21.69 5.91
CA ILE A 437 -18.75 22.25 6.39
C ILE A 437 -18.62 22.84 7.80
N LYS A 438 -17.80 22.23 8.66
CA LYS A 438 -17.53 22.76 10.01
C LYS A 438 -16.92 24.17 9.97
N ILE A 439 -16.09 24.46 8.96
CA ILE A 439 -15.43 25.77 8.79
C ILE A 439 -16.32 26.71 7.98
N PHE A 440 -16.96 26.21 6.92
CA PHE A 440 -17.81 26.96 6.00
C PHE A 440 -19.20 26.30 5.89
N PRO A 441 -20.16 26.65 6.76
CA PRO A 441 -21.49 26.03 6.76
C PRO A 441 -22.27 26.17 5.44
N SER A 442 -21.97 27.20 4.64
CA SER A 442 -22.57 27.42 3.32
C SER A 442 -22.32 26.29 2.31
N ILE A 443 -21.28 25.47 2.54
CA ILE A 443 -20.93 24.30 1.72
C ILE A 443 -21.94 23.16 1.90
N GLN A 444 -22.73 23.15 2.98
CA GLN A 444 -23.71 22.09 3.28
C GLN A 444 -24.69 21.83 2.11
N SER A 445 -24.99 22.86 1.31
CA SER A 445 -25.79 22.74 0.08
C SER A 445 -25.26 21.70 -0.92
N LEU A 446 -23.95 21.42 -0.94
CA LEU A 446 -23.36 20.37 -1.78
C LEU A 446 -23.78 18.96 -1.35
N VAL A 447 -24.00 18.74 -0.05
CA VAL A 447 -24.53 17.47 0.47
C VAL A 447 -26.04 17.36 0.23
N ALA A 448 -26.75 18.48 0.30
CA ALA A 448 -28.19 18.54 0.10
C ALA A 448 -28.58 18.30 -1.38
N ALA A 449 -27.77 18.78 -2.34
CA ALA A 449 -28.02 18.55 -3.76
C ALA A 449 -27.96 17.06 -4.16
N ASP A 450 -27.12 16.25 -3.49
CA ASP A 450 -27.08 14.80 -3.67
C ASP A 450 -28.20 14.06 -2.90
N ALA A 451 -28.72 14.66 -1.82
CA ALA A 451 -29.77 14.06 -1.00
C ALA A 451 -31.20 14.35 -1.52
N GLU A 452 -31.41 15.45 -2.24
CA GLU A 452 -32.71 15.84 -2.82
C GLU A 452 -32.94 15.33 -4.23
N GLY A 453 -31.90 14.80 -4.89
CA GLY A 453 -32.05 13.95 -6.06
C GLY A 453 -32.58 12.59 -5.63
N LYS A 454 -33.90 12.43 -5.47
CA LYS A 454 -34.50 11.10 -5.57
C LYS A 454 -33.89 10.43 -6.79
N ASP A 455 -33.36 9.24 -6.54
CA ASP A 455 -32.64 8.36 -7.44
C ASP A 455 -33.48 8.01 -8.68
N GLU A 456 -33.65 8.97 -9.59
CA GLU A 456 -34.37 8.78 -10.85
C GLU A 456 -33.43 7.99 -11.76
N GLN A 457 -33.62 6.67 -11.75
CA GLN A 457 -32.98 5.74 -12.69
C GLN A 457 -33.26 6.19 -14.12
N LEU A 458 -32.22 6.31 -14.93
CA LEU A 458 -32.33 6.66 -16.34
C LEU A 458 -32.58 5.39 -17.15
N LEU A 459 -33.82 5.18 -17.60
CA LEU A 459 -34.12 4.11 -18.56
C LEU A 459 -33.43 4.40 -19.90
N VAL A 460 -32.64 3.46 -20.41
CA VAL A 460 -31.88 3.58 -21.66
C VAL A 460 -31.81 2.25 -22.40
N SER A 461 -31.74 2.26 -23.74
CA SER A 461 -31.48 1.04 -24.51
C SER A 461 -30.05 0.52 -24.30
N ARG A 462 -29.86 -0.78 -24.55
CA ARG A 462 -28.53 -1.41 -24.53
C ARG A 462 -27.55 -0.75 -25.50
N ALA A 463 -28.01 -0.37 -26.70
CA ALA A 463 -27.18 0.26 -27.72
C ALA A 463 -26.70 1.66 -27.28
N SER A 464 -27.61 2.48 -26.76
CA SER A 464 -27.25 3.82 -26.28
C SER A 464 -26.37 3.79 -25.04
N HIS A 465 -26.60 2.84 -24.13
CA HIS A 465 -25.71 2.63 -22.99
C HIS A 465 -24.30 2.22 -23.43
N ALA A 466 -24.17 1.30 -24.40
CA ALA A 466 -22.87 0.92 -24.96
C ALA A 466 -22.14 2.11 -25.59
N ARG A 467 -22.85 2.93 -26.38
CA ARG A 467 -22.30 4.14 -27.01
C ARG A 467 -21.77 5.15 -25.97
N LYS A 468 -22.53 5.39 -24.90
CA LYS A 468 -22.14 6.30 -23.80
C LYS A 468 -20.99 5.76 -22.96
N ARG A 469 -20.93 4.44 -22.76
CA ARG A 469 -19.78 3.78 -22.11
C ARG A 469 -18.51 3.90 -22.96
N GLU A 470 -18.60 3.69 -24.27
CA GLU A 470 -17.46 3.85 -25.19
C GLU A 470 -16.96 5.30 -25.22
N GLU A 471 -17.87 6.28 -25.19
CA GLU A 471 -17.53 7.70 -25.07
C GLU A 471 -16.77 7.99 -23.77
N TYR A 472 -17.26 7.47 -22.63
CA TYR A 472 -16.60 7.58 -21.33
C TYR A 472 -15.21 6.94 -21.35
N GLU A 473 -15.08 5.71 -21.83
CA GLU A 473 -13.82 4.98 -21.93
C GLU A 473 -12.82 5.72 -22.82
N THR A 474 -13.28 6.30 -23.94
CA THR A 474 -12.44 7.11 -24.82
C THR A 474 -11.94 8.38 -24.12
N ILE A 475 -12.79 9.05 -23.33
CA ILE A 475 -12.39 10.24 -22.56
C ILE A 475 -11.32 9.88 -21.53
N VAL A 476 -11.53 8.80 -20.76
CA VAL A 476 -10.66 8.40 -19.66
C VAL A 476 -9.34 7.80 -20.15
N SER A 477 -9.39 6.83 -21.07
CA SER A 477 -8.22 6.06 -21.47
C SER A 477 -7.36 6.75 -22.54
N LYS A 478 -7.93 7.69 -23.29
CA LYS A 478 -7.26 8.34 -24.42
C LYS A 478 -7.17 9.85 -24.28
N LYS A 479 -8.31 10.55 -24.24
CA LYS A 479 -8.32 12.03 -24.31
C LYS A 479 -7.67 12.71 -23.09
N ILE A 480 -7.95 12.24 -21.87
CA ILE A 480 -7.36 12.82 -20.64
C ILE A 480 -5.83 12.61 -20.60
N PRO A 481 -5.30 11.41 -20.89
CA PRO A 481 -3.85 11.20 -21.03
C PRO A 481 -3.21 12.03 -22.14
N GLU A 482 -3.82 12.14 -23.31
CA GLU A 482 -3.33 12.97 -24.42
C GLU A 482 -3.29 14.47 -24.05
N ASN A 483 -4.37 14.98 -23.45
CA ASN A 483 -4.41 16.36 -22.95
C ASN A 483 -3.38 16.61 -21.85
N SER A 484 -3.16 15.65 -20.95
CA SER A 484 -2.12 15.74 -19.91
C SER A 484 -0.72 15.83 -20.50
N LYS A 485 -0.44 15.09 -21.58
CA LYS A 485 0.82 15.20 -22.33
C LYS A 485 0.94 16.55 -23.02
N ALA A 486 -0.13 17.04 -23.66
CA ALA A 486 -0.14 18.35 -24.30
C ALA A 486 0.14 19.50 -23.31
N ILE A 487 -0.43 19.43 -22.09
CA ILE A 487 -0.14 20.37 -21.01
C ILE A 487 1.34 20.30 -20.61
N ALA A 488 1.91 19.09 -20.49
CA ALA A 488 3.31 18.92 -20.16
C ALA A 488 4.24 19.53 -21.22
N THR A 489 3.98 19.28 -22.51
CA THR A 489 4.74 19.86 -23.62
C THR A 489 4.59 21.39 -23.67
N ALA A 490 3.37 21.92 -23.56
CA ALA A 490 3.13 23.36 -23.53
C ALA A 490 3.87 24.06 -22.36
N ARG A 491 4.08 23.34 -21.25
CA ARG A 491 4.82 23.83 -20.08
C ARG A 491 6.33 23.94 -20.32
N GLU A 492 6.89 23.15 -21.24
CA GLU A 492 8.32 23.17 -21.58
C GLU A 492 8.69 24.39 -22.44
N HIS A 493 7.71 25.06 -23.06
CA HIS A 493 7.92 26.20 -23.97
C HIS A 493 8.08 27.58 -23.29
N GLY A 494 8.26 27.64 -21.96
CA GLY A 494 8.60 28.90 -21.26
C GLY A 494 7.39 29.66 -20.69
N ASP A 495 7.46 31.00 -20.70
CA ASP A 495 6.66 31.90 -19.84
C ASP A 495 5.13 31.63 -19.88
N LEU A 496 4.62 31.03 -18.80
CA LEU A 496 3.26 30.51 -18.68
C LEU A 496 2.19 31.61 -18.64
N LYS A 497 2.57 32.86 -18.38
CA LYS A 497 1.61 33.98 -18.31
C LYS A 497 1.03 34.36 -19.67
N GLU A 498 1.82 34.21 -20.74
CA GLU A 498 1.41 34.55 -22.11
C GLU A 498 1.12 33.33 -23.00
N ASN A 499 1.48 32.13 -22.55
CA ASN A 499 1.29 30.91 -23.33
C ASN A 499 -0.21 30.57 -23.50
N SER A 500 -0.76 30.92 -24.67
CA SER A 500 -2.14 30.64 -25.07
C SER A 500 -2.42 29.14 -25.19
N GLU A 501 -1.44 28.35 -25.63
CA GLU A 501 -1.58 26.90 -25.79
C GLU A 501 -1.75 26.21 -24.44
N TYR A 502 -1.01 26.67 -23.42
CA TYR A 502 -1.19 26.18 -22.04
C TYR A 502 -2.58 26.52 -21.49
N LYS A 503 -3.06 27.75 -21.70
CA LYS A 503 -4.41 28.18 -21.24
C LYS A 503 -5.51 27.38 -21.92
N MET A 504 -5.39 27.15 -23.23
CA MET A 504 -6.33 26.33 -24.00
C MET A 504 -6.30 24.87 -23.52
N ALA A 505 -5.11 24.28 -23.34
CA ALA A 505 -4.99 22.91 -22.88
C ALA A 505 -5.57 22.70 -21.47
N LYS A 506 -5.44 23.69 -20.57
CA LYS A 506 -6.10 23.71 -19.25
C LYS A 506 -7.62 23.83 -19.35
N GLN A 507 -8.13 24.67 -20.25
CA GLN A 507 -9.56 24.79 -20.49
C GLN A 507 -10.13 23.47 -21.02
N ASP A 508 -9.45 22.85 -21.98
CA ASP A 508 -9.81 21.54 -22.52
C ASP A 508 -9.79 20.45 -21.44
N GLN A 509 -8.80 20.49 -20.53
CA GLN A 509 -8.77 19.61 -19.36
C GLN A 509 -10.02 19.77 -18.49
N SER A 510 -10.42 21.01 -18.21
CA SER A 510 -11.63 21.29 -17.45
C SER A 510 -12.89 20.76 -18.14
N VAL A 511 -12.98 20.92 -19.47
CA VAL A 511 -14.12 20.41 -20.26
C VAL A 511 -14.15 18.88 -20.24
N LEU A 512 -13.01 18.22 -20.45
CA LEU A 512 -12.90 16.76 -20.41
C LEU A 512 -13.25 16.18 -19.04
N MET A 513 -12.81 16.82 -17.96
CA MET A 513 -13.15 16.41 -16.59
C MET A 513 -14.64 16.61 -16.28
N ALA A 514 -15.23 17.71 -16.73
CA ALA A 514 -16.67 17.95 -16.59
C ALA A 514 -17.49 16.92 -17.38
N GLN A 515 -17.08 16.60 -18.61
CA GLN A 515 -17.71 15.56 -19.44
C GLN A 515 -17.58 14.17 -18.81
N LYS A 516 -16.39 13.82 -18.30
CA LYS A 516 -16.15 12.57 -17.56
C LYS A 516 -17.13 12.46 -16.39
N SER A 517 -17.18 13.47 -15.53
CA SER A 517 -18.03 13.46 -14.33
C SER A 517 -19.52 13.33 -14.68
N LEU A 518 -19.97 14.05 -15.70
CA LEU A 518 -21.34 13.96 -16.20
C LEU A 518 -21.67 12.54 -16.68
N LEU A 519 -20.82 11.96 -17.54
CA LEU A 519 -21.01 10.60 -18.06
C LEU A 519 -20.94 9.54 -16.97
N GLU A 520 -20.01 9.66 -16.03
CA GLU A 520 -19.83 8.74 -14.90
C GLU A 520 -21.08 8.71 -14.02
N ARG A 521 -21.58 9.89 -13.64
CA ARG A 521 -22.81 10.03 -12.87
C ARG A 521 -24.02 9.47 -13.62
N ASP A 522 -24.17 9.82 -14.89
CA ASP A 522 -25.33 9.43 -15.67
C ASP A 522 -25.30 7.92 -16.02
N LEU A 523 -24.11 7.33 -16.23
CA LEU A 523 -23.91 5.87 -16.37
C LEU A 523 -24.22 5.13 -15.07
N GLY A 524 -23.84 5.68 -13.90
CA GLY A 524 -24.18 5.09 -12.60
C GLY A 524 -25.70 5.03 -12.33
N ARG A 525 -26.46 5.95 -12.93
CA ARG A 525 -27.93 6.01 -12.83
C ARG A 525 -28.65 5.22 -13.92
N ALA A 526 -27.95 4.73 -14.93
CA ALA A 526 -28.56 4.13 -16.10
C ALA A 526 -29.09 2.72 -15.82
N ARG A 527 -30.37 2.50 -16.10
CA ARG A 527 -31.01 1.18 -16.12
C ARG A 527 -31.25 0.76 -17.55
N ILE A 528 -30.58 -0.31 -17.97
CA ILE A 528 -30.70 -0.88 -19.31
C ILE A 528 -32.06 -1.58 -19.44
N THR A 529 -32.76 -1.33 -20.55
CA THR A 529 -34.00 -2.01 -20.93
C THR A 529 -33.97 -2.40 -22.41
N ASP A 530 -34.69 -3.46 -22.75
CA ASP A 530 -34.99 -3.89 -24.12
C ASP A 530 -36.41 -3.50 -24.56
N PHE A 531 -37.13 -2.75 -23.72
CA PHE A 531 -38.49 -2.26 -23.91
C PHE A 531 -39.56 -3.35 -24.06
N THR A 532 -39.25 -4.61 -23.76
CA THR A 532 -40.20 -5.74 -23.89
C THR A 532 -41.36 -5.66 -22.88
N GLU A 533 -41.12 -5.01 -21.74
CA GLU A 533 -42.10 -4.81 -20.67
C GLU A 533 -43.07 -3.63 -20.92
N ALA A 534 -42.97 -2.95 -22.07
CA ALA A 534 -43.84 -1.82 -22.40
C ALA A 534 -45.30 -2.26 -22.59
N THR A 535 -46.24 -1.47 -22.07
CA THR A 535 -47.69 -1.70 -22.17
C THR A 535 -48.35 -0.74 -23.15
N THR A 536 -49.48 -1.10 -23.74
CA THR A 536 -50.27 -0.22 -24.64
C THR A 536 -51.45 0.47 -23.96
N GLU A 537 -51.66 0.25 -22.65
CA GLU A 537 -52.77 0.86 -21.90
C GLU A 537 -52.65 2.38 -21.77
N GLN A 538 -51.41 2.87 -21.76
CA GLN A 538 -51.03 4.26 -21.70
C GLN A 538 -49.66 4.42 -22.35
N VAL A 539 -49.32 5.64 -22.74
CA VAL A 539 -48.01 5.95 -23.30
C VAL A 539 -46.93 5.70 -22.23
N SER A 540 -45.97 4.84 -22.55
CA SER A 540 -44.83 4.54 -21.69
C SER A 540 -43.53 4.55 -22.49
N VAL A 541 -42.40 4.48 -21.80
CA VAL A 541 -41.10 4.23 -22.45
C VAL A 541 -41.19 2.88 -23.17
N GLY A 542 -40.82 2.85 -24.45
CA GLY A 542 -40.96 1.68 -25.32
C GLY A 542 -42.23 1.65 -26.18
N THR A 543 -43.00 2.74 -26.23
CA THR A 543 -44.22 2.84 -27.07
C THR A 543 -44.01 3.69 -28.32
N ILE A 544 -44.80 3.40 -29.36
CA ILE A 544 -45.00 4.23 -30.54
C ILE A 544 -46.38 4.86 -30.42
N VAL A 545 -46.45 6.17 -30.64
CA VAL A 545 -47.66 6.97 -30.45
C VAL A 545 -47.93 7.77 -31.71
N ASP A 546 -49.12 7.59 -32.29
CA ASP A 546 -49.61 8.48 -33.34
C ASP A 546 -50.36 9.64 -32.68
N VAL A 547 -49.91 10.88 -32.95
CA VAL A 547 -50.51 12.10 -32.40
C VAL A 547 -50.98 13.02 -33.51
N THR A 548 -52.18 13.59 -33.39
CA THR A 548 -52.72 14.57 -34.33
C THR A 548 -52.67 15.96 -33.73
N SER A 549 -52.03 16.91 -34.41
CA SER A 549 -52.03 18.32 -33.99
C SER A 549 -53.39 18.96 -34.27
N ILE A 550 -53.96 19.60 -33.25
CA ILE A 550 -55.29 20.25 -33.34
C ILE A 550 -55.22 21.51 -34.22
N GLY A 551 -54.06 22.15 -34.33
CA GLY A 551 -53.91 23.39 -35.09
C GLY A 551 -53.89 23.21 -36.61
N ASN A 552 -53.32 22.11 -37.11
CA ASN A 552 -53.14 21.86 -38.55
C ASN A 552 -53.73 20.51 -39.03
N GLY A 553 -54.25 19.67 -38.13
CA GLY A 553 -54.84 18.36 -38.45
C GLY A 553 -53.81 17.30 -38.88
N GLN A 554 -52.52 17.58 -38.82
CA GLN A 554 -51.48 16.65 -39.24
C GLN A 554 -51.25 15.57 -38.17
N THR A 555 -51.18 14.31 -38.60
CA THR A 555 -50.84 13.18 -37.73
C THR A 555 -49.37 12.82 -37.89
N THR A 556 -48.65 12.79 -36.78
CA THR A 556 -47.23 12.44 -36.71
C THR A 556 -47.04 11.26 -35.77
N ARG A 557 -46.20 10.30 -36.19
CA ARG A 557 -45.81 9.15 -35.39
C ARG A 557 -44.54 9.44 -34.63
N TYR A 558 -44.56 9.24 -33.31
CA TYR A 558 -43.38 9.34 -32.45
C TYR A 558 -43.09 8.02 -31.75
N THR A 559 -41.81 7.66 -31.70
CA THR A 559 -41.33 6.53 -30.89
C THR A 559 -40.73 7.07 -29.60
N ILE A 560 -41.26 6.70 -28.43
CA ILE A 560 -40.79 7.20 -27.13
C ILE A 560 -39.86 6.16 -26.52
N LEU A 561 -38.56 6.43 -26.54
CA LEU A 561 -37.53 5.55 -25.99
C LEU A 561 -36.81 6.18 -24.78
N GLY A 562 -35.72 5.56 -24.35
CA GLY A 562 -34.95 5.94 -23.17
C GLY A 562 -34.23 7.29 -23.32
N ALA A 563 -33.57 7.69 -22.22
CA ALA A 563 -33.03 9.05 -22.06
C ALA A 563 -31.99 9.43 -23.13
N TRP A 564 -31.26 8.45 -23.68
CA TRP A 564 -30.16 8.62 -24.65
C TRP A 564 -30.49 8.07 -26.05
N ASP A 565 -31.74 7.67 -26.26
CA ASP A 565 -32.21 6.98 -27.47
C ASP A 565 -32.84 7.94 -28.49
N GLY A 566 -32.85 9.26 -28.21
CA GLY A 566 -33.43 10.25 -29.11
C GLY A 566 -32.72 10.31 -30.45
N ASP A 567 -33.51 10.25 -31.53
CA ASP A 567 -33.11 10.39 -32.92
C ASP A 567 -34.22 11.17 -33.67
N PRO A 568 -34.12 12.52 -33.73
CA PRO A 568 -35.14 13.37 -34.33
C PRO A 568 -35.43 13.07 -35.80
N ASP A 569 -34.42 12.63 -36.57
CA ASP A 569 -34.55 12.34 -37.99
C ASP A 569 -35.50 11.17 -38.25
N ASN A 570 -35.58 10.24 -37.29
CA ASN A 570 -36.47 9.07 -37.32
C ASN A 570 -37.70 9.21 -36.40
N ASN A 571 -38.00 10.43 -35.93
CA ASN A 571 -39.07 10.71 -34.94
C ASN A 571 -38.97 9.86 -33.66
N ILE A 572 -37.76 9.47 -33.26
CA ILE A 572 -37.51 8.82 -31.98
C ILE A 572 -37.20 9.90 -30.97
N ILE A 573 -38.02 10.02 -29.93
CA ILE A 573 -37.88 11.05 -28.91
C ILE A 573 -37.58 10.41 -27.56
N SER A 574 -36.68 11.03 -26.81
CA SER A 574 -36.44 10.67 -25.42
C SER A 574 -37.66 11.03 -24.58
N TYR A 575 -38.03 10.16 -23.65
CA TYR A 575 -39.10 10.42 -22.70
C TYR A 575 -38.87 11.69 -21.84
N LYS A 576 -37.62 12.17 -21.76
CA LYS A 576 -37.23 13.40 -21.06
C LYS A 576 -37.40 14.68 -21.90
N THR A 577 -37.77 14.58 -23.17
CA THR A 577 -38.11 15.77 -23.99
C THR A 577 -39.44 16.37 -23.53
N ALA A 578 -39.68 17.66 -23.80
CA ALA A 578 -40.94 18.33 -23.42
C ALA A 578 -42.18 17.59 -23.96
N LEU A 579 -42.11 17.12 -25.22
CA LEU A 579 -43.17 16.31 -25.84
C LEU A 579 -43.25 14.92 -25.20
N GLY A 580 -42.13 14.22 -25.01
CA GLY A 580 -42.11 12.91 -24.37
C GLY A 580 -42.70 12.92 -22.97
N THR A 581 -42.31 13.90 -22.14
CA THR A 581 -42.82 14.07 -20.76
C THR A 581 -44.31 14.42 -20.75
N ALA A 582 -44.79 15.22 -21.70
CA ALA A 582 -46.21 15.54 -21.80
C ALA A 582 -47.06 14.34 -22.23
N LEU A 583 -46.50 13.46 -23.07
CA LEU A 583 -47.18 12.26 -23.57
C LEU A 583 -47.18 11.11 -22.56
N LEU A 584 -46.16 10.99 -21.71
CA LEU A 584 -46.07 9.88 -20.73
C LEU A 584 -47.33 9.77 -19.84
N GLY A 585 -47.82 8.54 -19.71
CA GLY A 585 -48.98 8.19 -18.87
C GLY A 585 -50.33 8.53 -19.49
N LYS A 586 -50.36 9.11 -20.69
CA LYS A 586 -51.60 9.49 -21.37
C LYS A 586 -52.22 8.32 -22.14
N LYS A 587 -53.53 8.36 -22.32
CA LYS A 587 -54.29 7.30 -23.00
C LYS A 587 -54.79 7.76 -24.37
N VAL A 588 -55.23 6.78 -25.17
CA VAL A 588 -55.88 7.05 -26.47
C VAL A 588 -57.08 7.99 -26.27
N ASN A 589 -57.22 8.96 -27.17
CA ASN A 589 -58.18 10.08 -27.15
C ASN A 589 -57.92 11.18 -26.10
N GLU A 590 -56.85 11.10 -25.30
CA GLU A 590 -56.45 12.22 -24.44
C GLU A 590 -55.68 13.29 -25.22
N THR A 591 -55.75 14.53 -24.75
CA THR A 591 -55.05 15.67 -25.32
C THR A 591 -53.92 16.14 -24.43
N VAL A 592 -52.84 16.60 -25.05
CA VAL A 592 -51.67 17.17 -24.38
C VAL A 592 -51.29 18.49 -25.02
N THR A 593 -50.97 19.49 -24.22
CA THR A 593 -50.46 20.77 -24.69
C THR A 593 -48.98 20.87 -24.34
N VAL A 594 -48.15 21.07 -25.35
CA VAL A 594 -46.70 21.17 -25.21
C VAL A 594 -46.27 22.60 -25.55
N LYS A 595 -45.48 23.19 -24.65
CA LYS A 595 -44.89 24.50 -24.87
C LYS A 595 -43.50 24.32 -25.48
N SER A 596 -43.30 24.86 -26.68
CA SER A 596 -41.99 24.92 -27.34
C SER A 596 -41.62 26.38 -27.56
N GLY A 597 -40.84 26.95 -26.64
CA GLY A 597 -40.54 28.38 -26.63
C GLY A 597 -41.80 29.23 -26.39
N THR A 598 -42.11 30.14 -27.32
CA THR A 598 -43.33 30.99 -27.30
C THR A 598 -44.56 30.34 -27.92
N ASN A 599 -44.43 29.15 -28.53
CA ASN A 599 -45.51 28.48 -29.24
C ASN A 599 -46.11 27.37 -28.36
N GLU A 600 -47.44 27.29 -28.35
CA GLU A 600 -48.19 26.22 -27.68
C GLU A 600 -48.87 25.35 -28.74
N GLU A 601 -48.52 24.06 -28.75
CA GLU A 601 -49.13 23.09 -29.66
C GLU A 601 -49.91 22.07 -28.85
N THR A 602 -51.13 21.77 -29.29
CA THR A 602 -51.98 20.76 -28.65
C THR A 602 -52.14 19.57 -29.57
N TYR A 603 -51.91 18.39 -29.01
CA TYR A 603 -51.97 17.11 -29.71
C TYR A 603 -53.03 16.21 -29.09
N THR A 604 -53.70 15.41 -29.91
CA THR A 604 -54.58 14.32 -29.49
C THR A 604 -53.92 12.98 -29.79
N ILE A 605 -53.92 12.06 -28.83
CA ILE A 605 -53.35 10.72 -29.00
C ILE A 605 -54.35 9.83 -29.75
N VAL A 606 -53.95 9.31 -30.91
CA VAL A 606 -54.80 8.50 -31.79
C VAL A 606 -54.58 7.00 -31.57
N SER A 607 -53.33 6.57 -31.38
CA SER A 607 -52.99 5.16 -31.20
C SER A 607 -51.75 5.00 -30.32
N ILE A 608 -51.64 3.86 -29.64
CA ILE A 608 -50.48 3.46 -28.85
C ILE A 608 -50.15 2.00 -29.21
N THR A 609 -48.93 1.76 -29.68
CA THR A 609 -48.40 0.41 -29.98
C THR A 609 -47.04 0.21 -29.31
N ARG A 610 -46.58 -1.04 -29.19
CA ARG A 610 -45.25 -1.33 -28.62
C ARG A 610 -44.19 -1.22 -29.71
N TYR A 611 -43.08 -0.59 -29.37
CA TYR A 611 -41.92 -0.47 -30.27
C TYR A 611 -41.39 -1.86 -30.69
N VAL A 612 -41.31 -2.80 -29.74
CA VAL A 612 -40.81 -4.15 -29.98
C VAL A 612 -41.67 -4.98 -30.94
N ASP A 613 -42.94 -4.63 -31.14
CA ASP A 613 -43.83 -5.33 -32.08
C ASP A 613 -43.62 -4.85 -33.54
N THR A 614 -42.79 -3.81 -33.73
CA THR A 614 -42.49 -3.20 -35.04
C THR A 614 -41.07 -3.44 -35.53
N LEU A 615 -40.23 -4.03 -34.67
CA LEU A 615 -38.89 -4.55 -34.99
C LEU A 615 -39.02 -5.94 -35.61
#